data_AF-K7SRC4-F1
#
_entry.id   AF-K7SRC4-F1
#
_cell.length_a   1.000
_cell.length_b   1.000
_cell.length_c   1.000
_cell.angle_alpha   90.00
_cell.angle_beta   90.00
_cell.angle_gamma   90.00
#
_symmetry.space_group_name_H-M   'P 1'
#
loop_
_entity.id
_entity.type
_entity.pdbx_description
1 polymer ?
#
loop_
_entity_poly.entity_id
_entity_poly.type
_entity_poly.pdbx_seq_one_letter_code
_entity_poly.pdbx_strand_id
1 'polypeptide(L)'
;QLTLRTFHQGGTAGNITENPSIVARRDGMVEMDEVRTVTSENDEGKKAEILVSRSTEFRLVADNAARTPLMVANVPYGSELLVKSGDKVKKGDTIARWDPYNAVIIAESAGKVEYEDIIQGISFQLEIDEQTGFEEKVISESRNKKAVPTLKVVDAKGVEQKAYNLPVGAHLMV
;
A
#
# COMPACT_ATOMS: atom_id res chain seq x y z
N GLN A 1 29.22 -20.89 35.98
CA GLN A 1 27.80 -21.01 36.37
C GLN A 1 27.02 -20.01 35.53
N LEU A 2 26.35 -20.47 34.46
CA LEU A 2 25.51 -19.64 33.60
C LEU A 2 24.07 -20.12 33.75
N THR A 3 23.17 -19.24 34.19
CA THR A 3 21.73 -19.53 34.31
C THR A 3 21.04 -18.99 33.06
N LEU A 4 20.67 -19.87 32.13
CA LEU A 4 19.77 -19.56 31.03
C LEU A 4 18.33 -19.47 31.60
N ARG A 5 17.74 -18.26 31.60
CA ARG A 5 16.29 -18.11 31.75
C ARG A 5 15.65 -18.38 30.39
N THR A 6 14.94 -19.50 30.30
CA THR A 6 13.95 -19.73 29.26
C THR A 6 12.81 -18.74 29.43
N PHE A 7 12.62 -17.84 28.46
CA PHE A 7 11.39 -17.07 28.36
C PHE A 7 10.31 -17.95 27.75
N HIS A 8 9.13 -17.82 28.34
CA HIS A 8 7.91 -18.54 28.03
C HIS A 8 7.60 -18.43 26.53
N GLN A 9 7.56 -19.59 25.86
CA GLN A 9 6.94 -19.71 24.55
C GLN A 9 5.42 -19.63 24.78
N GLY A 10 4.94 -18.41 24.97
CA GLY A 10 3.53 -18.09 24.94
C GLY A 10 3.04 -18.29 23.53
N GLY A 11 2.53 -19.49 23.26
CA GLY A 11 1.86 -19.81 22.01
C GLY A 11 0.72 -18.84 21.77
N THR A 12 0.87 -18.02 20.74
CA THR A 12 -0.24 -17.71 19.85
C THR A 12 0.38 -17.64 18.47
N ALA A 13 0.36 -18.78 17.77
CA ALA A 13 0.26 -18.74 16.33
C ALA A 13 -1.06 -18.02 16.02
N GLY A 14 -1.03 -16.69 16.10
CA GLY A 14 -2.07 -15.86 15.56
C GLY A 14 -2.10 -16.21 14.09
N ASN A 15 -3.20 -16.78 13.64
CA ASN A 15 -3.45 -17.01 12.24
C ASN A 15 -3.32 -15.65 11.51
N ILE A 16 -2.12 -15.34 11.01
CA ILE A 16 -1.90 -14.28 10.03
C ILE A 16 -2.38 -14.86 8.69
N THR A 17 -3.68 -15.09 8.64
CA THR A 17 -4.45 -15.10 7.41
C THR A 17 -5.47 -13.98 7.60
N GLU A 18 -4.96 -12.77 7.85
CA GLU A 18 -5.73 -11.58 7.53
C GLU A 18 -5.93 -11.66 6.03
N ASN A 19 -7.11 -12.12 5.59
CA ASN A 19 -7.49 -12.02 4.19
C ASN A 19 -7.24 -10.58 3.79
N PRO A 20 -6.35 -10.29 2.82
CA PRO A 20 -5.90 -8.94 2.53
C PRO A 20 -6.93 -8.23 1.65
N SER A 21 -8.19 -8.32 2.08
CA SER A 21 -9.35 -7.80 1.40
C SER A 21 -10.50 -7.57 2.36
N ILE A 22 -11.32 -6.58 2.02
CA ILE A 22 -12.63 -6.34 2.63
C ILE A 22 -13.67 -6.96 1.70
N VAL A 23 -14.48 -7.86 2.23
CA VAL A 23 -15.57 -8.53 1.50
C VAL A 23 -16.91 -8.19 2.14
N ALA A 24 -17.89 -7.82 1.32
CA ALA A 24 -19.24 -7.53 1.77
C ALA A 24 -19.86 -8.77 2.45
N ARG A 25 -20.26 -8.62 3.71
CA ARG A 25 -20.89 -9.71 4.50
C ARG A 25 -22.40 -9.80 4.26
N ARG A 26 -23.01 -8.76 3.70
CA ARG A 26 -24.44 -8.63 3.40
C ARG A 26 -24.61 -7.80 2.14
N ASP A 27 -25.83 -7.78 1.63
CA ASP A 27 -26.23 -6.85 0.59
C ASP A 27 -26.41 -5.45 1.22
N GLY A 28 -25.98 -4.41 0.52
CA GLY A 28 -26.06 -3.04 1.03
C GLY A 28 -25.50 -2.00 0.08
N MET A 29 -25.39 -0.78 0.57
CA MET A 29 -24.78 0.35 -0.12
C MET A 29 -23.45 0.71 0.56
N VAL A 30 -22.46 1.05 -0.24
CA VAL A 30 -21.14 1.48 0.21
C VAL A 30 -21.20 2.94 0.63
N GLU A 31 -20.70 3.25 1.81
CA GLU A 31 -20.32 4.60 2.22
C GLU A 31 -18.84 4.57 2.59
N MET A 32 -18.09 5.59 2.17
CA MET A 32 -16.70 5.74 2.55
C MET A 32 -16.41 7.19 2.94
N ASP A 33 -15.59 7.36 3.98
CA ASP A 33 -15.15 8.65 4.49
C ASP A 33 -13.62 8.81 4.34
N GLU A 34 -13.15 10.06 4.23
CA GLU A 34 -11.75 10.43 3.99
C GLU A 34 -11.08 9.76 2.77
N VAL A 35 -11.82 9.49 1.69
CA VAL A 35 -11.27 8.82 0.49
C VAL A 35 -10.47 9.79 -0.38
N ARG A 36 -9.19 9.45 -0.62
CA ARG A 36 -8.38 9.99 -1.71
C ARG A 36 -7.73 8.84 -2.45
N THR A 37 -7.86 8.84 -3.77
CA THR A 37 -7.31 7.80 -4.65
C THR A 37 -6.39 8.40 -5.70
N VAL A 38 -5.50 7.57 -6.22
CA VAL A 38 -4.80 7.80 -7.49
C VAL A 38 -5.13 6.67 -8.45
N THR A 39 -5.20 6.96 -9.75
CA THR A 39 -5.36 5.93 -10.76
C THR A 39 -3.99 5.37 -11.11
N SER A 40 -3.82 4.05 -10.96
CA SER A 40 -2.64 3.29 -11.36
C SER A 40 -3.05 2.15 -12.31
N GLU A 41 -2.08 1.39 -12.81
CA GLU A 41 -2.31 0.10 -13.43
C GLU A 41 -2.02 -1.01 -12.41
N ASN A 42 -2.85 -2.06 -12.38
CA ASN A 42 -2.59 -3.26 -11.60
C ASN A 42 -1.73 -4.25 -12.40
N ASP A 43 -1.36 -5.39 -11.80
CA ASP A 43 -0.52 -6.43 -12.41
C ASP A 43 -1.07 -6.98 -13.74
N GLU A 44 -2.36 -6.83 -14.01
CA GLU A 44 -3.01 -7.23 -15.26
C GLU A 44 -3.04 -6.12 -16.32
N GLY A 45 -2.42 -4.96 -16.05
CA GLY A 45 -2.45 -3.78 -16.93
C GLY A 45 -3.82 -3.09 -16.99
N LYS A 46 -4.70 -3.33 -16.01
CA LYS A 46 -6.00 -2.67 -15.91
C LYS A 46 -5.91 -1.48 -14.97
N LYS A 47 -6.72 -0.45 -15.26
CA LYS A 47 -6.84 0.70 -14.36
C LYS A 47 -7.35 0.26 -12.99
N ALA A 48 -6.62 0.65 -11.95
CA ALA A 48 -6.92 0.42 -10.56
C ALA A 48 -6.96 1.76 -9.81
N GLU A 49 -7.92 1.90 -8.88
CA GLU A 49 -7.95 3.05 -7.97
C GLU A 49 -7.25 2.68 -6.67
N ILE A 50 -6.08 3.27 -6.43
CA ILE A 50 -5.26 2.98 -5.27
C ILE A 50 -5.50 4.05 -4.21
N LEU A 51 -5.85 3.61 -2.99
CA LEU A 51 -6.11 4.47 -1.86
C LEU A 51 -4.81 5.09 -1.32
N VAL A 52 -4.77 6.42 -1.25
CA VAL A 52 -3.62 7.17 -0.69
C VAL A 52 -3.94 7.86 0.64
N SER A 53 -5.18 7.76 1.11
CA SER A 53 -5.57 8.19 2.46
C SER A 53 -5.20 7.15 3.52
N ARG A 54 -4.81 7.61 4.72
CA ARG A 54 -4.42 6.73 5.85
C ARG A 54 -5.53 6.44 6.86
N SER A 55 -6.63 7.18 6.80
CA SER A 55 -7.73 7.13 7.78
C SER A 55 -9.08 6.79 7.12
N THR A 56 -9.06 6.10 5.99
CA THR A 56 -10.29 5.82 5.24
C THR A 56 -11.17 4.84 6.00
N GLU A 57 -12.39 5.25 6.31
CA GLU A 57 -13.39 4.38 6.91
C GLU A 57 -14.37 3.91 5.83
N PHE A 58 -14.50 2.59 5.69
CA PHE A 58 -15.55 1.95 4.91
C PHE A 58 -16.73 1.58 5.81
N ARG A 59 -17.94 1.87 5.33
CA ARG A 59 -19.21 1.44 5.90
C ARG A 59 -20.05 0.76 4.83
N LEU A 60 -20.56 -0.42 5.15
CA LEU A 60 -21.67 -1.02 4.42
C LEU A 60 -22.95 -0.67 5.16
N VAL A 61 -23.90 -0.02 4.49
CA VAL A 61 -25.20 0.36 5.08
C VAL A 61 -26.33 -0.39 4.41
N ALA A 62 -27.42 -0.63 5.15
CA ALA A 62 -28.64 -1.18 4.56
C ALA A 62 -29.22 -0.19 3.55
N ASP A 63 -29.78 -0.71 2.45
CA ASP A 63 -30.50 0.08 1.43
C ASP A 63 -31.91 0.44 1.94
N ASN A 64 -31.95 1.22 3.03
CA ASN A 64 -33.15 1.74 3.66
C ASN A 64 -32.97 3.23 3.99
N ALA A 65 -34.06 3.92 4.30
CA ALA A 65 -34.02 5.36 4.60
C ALA A 65 -33.12 5.71 5.81
N ALA A 66 -32.92 4.76 6.73
CA ALA A 66 -32.11 4.97 7.93
C ALA A 66 -30.62 4.69 7.73
N ARG A 67 -30.20 4.18 6.55
CA ARG A 67 -28.83 3.76 6.23
C ARG A 67 -28.13 3.03 7.38
N THR A 68 -28.81 2.04 7.96
CA THR A 68 -28.31 1.34 9.14
C THR A 68 -26.96 0.67 8.85
N PRO A 69 -25.90 0.91 9.64
CA PRO A 69 -24.59 0.30 9.41
C PRO A 69 -24.65 -1.22 9.64
N LEU A 70 -24.24 -1.96 8.62
CA LEU A 70 -24.16 -3.43 8.58
C LEU A 70 -22.72 -3.92 8.79
N MET A 71 -21.74 -3.12 8.40
CA MET A 71 -20.31 -3.40 8.54
C MET A 71 -19.54 -2.08 8.55
N VAL A 72 -18.48 -2.01 9.37
CA VAL A 72 -17.53 -0.91 9.39
C VAL A 72 -16.13 -1.51 9.39
N ALA A 73 -15.22 -0.95 8.59
CA ALA A 73 -13.82 -1.36 8.56
C ALA A 73 -12.94 -0.18 8.13
N ASN A 74 -11.70 -0.13 8.61
CA ASN A 74 -10.70 0.78 8.05
C ASN A 74 -10.12 0.18 6.77
N VAL A 75 -9.94 1.01 5.75
CA VAL A 75 -9.29 0.61 4.50
C VAL A 75 -7.81 1.01 4.57
N PRO A 76 -6.87 0.06 4.48
CA PRO A 76 -5.44 0.36 4.56
C PRO A 76 -4.94 1.25 3.40
N TYR A 77 -3.95 2.10 3.66
CA TYR A 77 -3.21 2.82 2.63
C TYR A 77 -2.61 1.84 1.61
N GLY A 78 -2.66 2.18 0.33
CA GLY A 78 -2.19 1.33 -0.76
C GLY A 78 -3.19 0.27 -1.21
N SER A 79 -4.38 0.19 -0.58
CA SER A 79 -5.43 -0.73 -1.03
C SER A 79 -5.95 -0.34 -2.41
N GLU A 80 -6.15 -1.31 -3.28
CA GLU A 80 -6.97 -1.18 -4.48
C GLU A 80 -8.45 -1.21 -4.09
N LEU A 81 -9.17 -0.14 -4.42
CA LEU A 81 -10.62 -0.06 -4.27
C LEU A 81 -11.30 -0.63 -5.51
N LEU A 82 -12.20 -1.60 -5.31
CA LEU A 82 -13.00 -2.21 -6.38
C LEU A 82 -14.40 -1.61 -6.49
N VAL A 83 -14.78 -0.75 -5.55
CA VAL A 83 -16.09 -0.10 -5.46
C VAL A 83 -15.94 1.37 -5.09
N LYS A 84 -16.98 2.16 -5.33
CA LYS A 84 -17.07 3.59 -5.00
C LYS A 84 -18.13 3.84 -3.95
N SER A 85 -17.99 4.96 -3.23
CA SER A 85 -19.03 5.43 -2.32
C SER A 85 -20.34 5.66 -3.10
N GLY A 86 -21.44 5.10 -2.60
CA GLY A 86 -22.75 5.09 -3.24
C GLY A 86 -23.07 3.80 -4.02
N ASP A 87 -22.09 2.93 -4.28
CA ASP A 87 -22.33 1.68 -5.01
C ASP A 87 -23.17 0.70 -4.18
N LYS A 88 -24.01 -0.08 -4.87
CA LYS A 88 -24.72 -1.22 -4.27
C LYS A 88 -23.90 -2.48 -4.46
N VAL A 89 -23.71 -3.23 -3.39
CA VAL A 89 -22.92 -4.48 -3.37
C VAL A 89 -23.75 -5.61 -2.79
N LYS A 90 -23.44 -6.83 -3.23
CA LYS A 90 -24.02 -8.09 -2.72
C LYS A 90 -23.06 -8.73 -1.74
N LYS A 91 -23.60 -9.61 -0.89
CA LYS A 91 -22.79 -10.49 -0.06
C LYS A 91 -21.80 -11.27 -0.95
N GLY A 92 -20.51 -11.18 -0.61
CA GLY A 92 -19.42 -11.84 -1.32
C GLY A 92 -18.63 -10.92 -2.24
N ASP A 93 -19.12 -9.72 -2.55
CA ASP A 93 -18.39 -8.76 -3.38
C ASP A 93 -17.15 -8.25 -2.64
N THR A 94 -16.01 -8.22 -3.34
CA THR A 94 -14.77 -7.64 -2.83
C THR A 94 -14.84 -6.11 -2.96
N ILE A 95 -14.61 -5.43 -1.85
CA ILE A 95 -14.71 -3.97 -1.70
C ILE A 95 -13.34 -3.32 -1.92
N ALA A 96 -12.34 -3.87 -1.23
CA ALA A 96 -10.96 -3.43 -1.30
C ALA A 96 -10.06 -4.64 -1.17
N ARG A 97 -8.88 -4.60 -1.78
CA ARG A 97 -7.80 -5.58 -1.59
C ARG A 97 -6.46 -4.86 -1.48
N TRP A 98 -5.51 -5.47 -0.79
CA TRP A 98 -4.16 -4.95 -0.66
C TRP A 98 -3.15 -6.10 -0.67
N ASP A 99 -1.87 -5.75 -0.73
CA ASP A 99 -0.79 -6.69 -0.52
C ASP A 99 -0.39 -6.65 0.97
N PRO A 100 -0.46 -7.78 1.71
CA PRO A 100 -0.09 -7.81 3.12
C PRO A 100 1.43 -7.88 3.36
N TYR A 101 2.23 -8.12 2.32
CA TYR A 101 3.67 -8.32 2.38
C TYR A 101 4.46 -7.10 1.87
N ASN A 102 3.84 -6.29 1.00
CA ASN A 102 4.50 -5.13 0.38
C ASN A 102 4.01 -3.80 0.96
N ALA A 103 4.91 -3.05 1.58
CA ALA A 103 4.66 -1.67 1.98
C ALA A 103 4.91 -0.75 0.77
N VAL A 104 3.84 -0.15 0.25
CA VAL A 104 3.92 0.73 -0.92
C VAL A 104 4.19 2.19 -0.53
N ILE A 105 4.91 2.91 -1.41
CA ILE A 105 5.08 4.36 -1.35
C ILE A 105 4.52 4.93 -2.64
N ILE A 106 3.42 5.69 -2.54
CA ILE A 106 2.70 6.19 -3.71
C ILE A 106 2.86 7.70 -3.80
N ALA A 107 3.29 8.18 -4.95
CA ALA A 107 3.34 9.61 -5.26
C ALA A 107 1.91 10.16 -5.42
N GLU A 108 1.54 11.10 -4.54
CA GLU A 108 0.18 11.66 -4.49
C GLU A 108 -0.02 12.87 -5.42
N SER A 109 1.03 13.36 -6.06
CA SER A 109 1.03 14.58 -6.87
C SER A 109 1.59 14.29 -8.25
N ALA A 110 0.94 14.85 -9.27
CA ALA A 110 1.50 14.87 -10.61
C ALA A 110 2.76 15.74 -10.61
N GLY A 111 3.85 15.18 -11.14
CA GLY A 111 5.15 15.84 -11.12
C GLY A 111 6.19 14.97 -11.79
N LYS A 112 7.40 15.50 -11.88
CA LYS A 112 8.56 14.72 -12.32
C LYS A 112 9.16 14.03 -11.11
N VAL A 113 9.50 12.75 -11.25
CA VAL A 113 10.27 12.03 -10.24
C VAL A 113 11.74 12.40 -10.37
N GLU A 114 12.36 12.81 -9.26
CA GLU A 114 13.80 13.01 -9.15
C GLU A 114 14.35 12.12 -8.05
N TYR A 115 15.52 11.54 -8.33
CA TYR A 115 16.20 10.65 -7.40
C TYR A 115 17.31 11.41 -6.69
N GLU A 116 17.32 11.34 -5.37
CA GLU A 116 18.41 11.81 -4.54
C GLU A 116 19.06 10.61 -3.86
N ASP A 117 20.40 10.56 -3.89
CA ASP A 117 21.18 9.48 -3.26
C ASP A 117 20.82 8.05 -3.72
N ILE A 118 20.24 7.87 -4.92
CA ILE A 118 19.96 6.58 -5.55
C ILE A 118 20.95 6.37 -6.70
N ILE A 119 22.03 5.63 -6.42
CA ILE A 119 23.18 5.44 -7.31
C ILE A 119 23.49 3.94 -7.40
N GLN A 120 23.59 3.43 -8.64
CA GLN A 120 23.79 2.01 -8.89
C GLN A 120 25.12 1.53 -8.30
N GLY A 121 25.08 0.38 -7.61
CA GLY A 121 26.23 -0.22 -6.94
C GLY A 121 26.66 0.49 -5.65
N ILE A 122 26.03 1.61 -5.30
CA ILE A 122 26.26 2.32 -4.04
C ILE A 122 25.05 2.20 -3.13
N SER A 123 23.88 2.64 -3.58
CA SER A 123 22.64 2.66 -2.79
C SER A 123 21.48 1.89 -3.44
N PHE A 124 21.66 1.36 -4.65
CA PHE A 124 20.75 0.36 -5.21
C PHE A 124 21.51 -0.64 -6.08
N GLN A 125 20.92 -1.81 -6.30
CA GLN A 125 21.40 -2.84 -7.22
C GLN A 125 20.29 -3.21 -8.22
N LEU A 126 20.70 -3.78 -9.36
CA LEU A 126 19.77 -4.41 -10.28
C LEU A 126 19.65 -5.87 -9.86
N GLU A 127 18.44 -6.28 -9.49
CA GLU A 127 18.11 -7.67 -9.18
C GLU A 127 17.19 -8.20 -10.27
N ILE A 128 17.35 -9.46 -10.63
CA ILE A 128 16.45 -10.11 -11.58
C ILE A 128 15.32 -10.71 -10.76
N ASP A 129 14.10 -10.25 -11.00
CA ASP A 129 12.91 -10.88 -10.43
C ASP A 129 12.79 -12.30 -11.00
N GLU A 130 12.87 -13.31 -10.13
CA GLU A 130 12.93 -14.72 -10.56
C GLU A 130 11.62 -15.21 -11.20
N GLN A 131 10.50 -14.52 -10.96
CA GLN A 131 9.19 -14.93 -11.45
C GLN A 131 8.92 -14.39 -12.86
N THR A 132 9.28 -13.14 -13.12
CA THR A 132 9.02 -12.41 -14.35
C THR A 132 10.24 -12.34 -15.28
N GLY A 133 11.44 -12.47 -14.72
CA GLY A 133 12.72 -12.32 -15.43
C GLY A 133 13.10 -10.87 -15.71
N PHE A 134 12.36 -9.89 -15.20
CA PHE A 134 12.67 -8.48 -15.37
C PHE A 134 13.73 -8.01 -14.36
N GLU A 135 14.54 -7.04 -14.78
CA GLU A 135 15.49 -6.37 -13.88
C GLU A 135 14.78 -5.27 -13.08
N GLU A 136 14.81 -5.39 -11.76
CA GLU A 136 14.28 -4.42 -10.81
C GLU A 136 15.39 -3.64 -10.12
N LYS A 137 15.12 -2.38 -9.79
CA LYS A 137 16.03 -1.56 -8.98
C LYS A 137 15.68 -1.74 -7.52
N VAL A 138 16.55 -2.38 -6.76
CA VAL A 138 16.35 -2.66 -5.33
C VAL A 138 17.30 -1.81 -4.50
N ILE A 139 16.78 -1.02 -3.55
CA ILE A 139 17.62 -0.22 -2.65
C ILE A 139 18.48 -1.16 -1.80
N SER A 140 19.79 -0.96 -1.88
CA SER A 140 20.78 -1.73 -1.13
C SER A 140 21.36 -0.91 0.00
N GLU A 141 21.99 -1.56 0.98
CA GLU A 141 22.71 -0.84 2.02
C GLU A 141 23.77 0.10 1.40
N SER A 142 23.65 1.39 1.68
CA SER A 142 24.59 2.38 1.16
C SER A 142 25.95 2.25 1.84
N ARG A 143 27.01 2.15 1.03
CA ARG A 143 28.40 2.26 1.54
C ARG A 143 28.69 3.62 2.15
N ASN A 144 27.92 4.64 1.79
CA ASN A 144 27.96 5.97 2.38
C ASN A 144 26.82 6.14 3.40
N LYS A 145 27.14 6.02 4.70
CA LYS A 145 26.16 6.12 5.80
C LYS A 145 25.44 7.47 5.93
N LYS A 146 25.89 8.50 5.20
CA LYS A 146 25.22 9.81 5.17
C LYS A 146 24.20 9.95 4.04
N ALA A 147 24.28 9.09 3.03
CA ALA A 147 23.37 9.13 1.89
C ALA A 147 22.05 8.47 2.27
N VAL A 148 20.93 9.16 2.04
CA VAL A 148 19.59 8.67 2.34
C VAL A 148 18.84 8.55 1.02
N PRO A 149 18.72 7.34 0.44
CA PRO A 149 18.03 7.13 -0.82
C PRO A 149 16.62 7.74 -0.73
N THR A 150 16.32 8.70 -1.59
CA THR A 150 15.10 9.51 -1.50
C THR A 150 14.49 9.72 -2.88
N LEU A 151 13.20 9.44 -2.99
CA LEU A 151 12.40 9.76 -4.16
C LEU A 151 11.71 11.11 -3.94
N LYS A 152 11.98 12.07 -4.81
CA LYS A 152 11.37 13.40 -4.79
C LYS A 152 10.36 13.54 -5.90
N VAL A 153 9.24 14.16 -5.59
CA VAL A 153 8.25 14.62 -6.57
C VAL A 153 8.44 16.12 -6.70
N VAL A 154 8.84 16.59 -7.88
CA VAL A 154 9.05 18.01 -8.19
C VAL A 154 8.01 18.50 -9.18
N ASP A 155 7.68 19.79 -9.09
CA ASP A 155 6.82 20.45 -10.08
C ASP A 155 7.58 20.75 -11.39
N ALA A 156 6.89 21.35 -12.37
CA ALA A 156 7.50 21.71 -13.65
C ALA A 156 8.67 22.73 -13.55
N LYS A 157 8.81 23.41 -12.40
CA LYS A 157 9.88 24.37 -12.13
C LYS A 157 11.04 23.74 -11.34
N GLY A 158 10.97 22.45 -11.04
CA GLY A 158 11.96 21.74 -10.22
C GLY A 158 11.83 22.02 -8.73
N VAL A 159 10.69 22.56 -8.27
CA VAL A 159 10.45 22.80 -6.84
C VAL A 159 9.92 21.52 -6.21
N GLU A 160 10.61 21.05 -5.18
CA GLU A 160 10.22 19.87 -4.39
C GLU A 160 8.82 20.07 -3.79
N GLN A 161 7.90 19.17 -4.14
CA GLN A 161 6.55 19.12 -3.57
C GLN A 161 6.50 18.09 -2.44
N LYS A 162 7.21 16.97 -2.60
CA LYS A 162 7.26 15.91 -1.60
C LYS A 162 8.53 15.08 -1.76
N ALA A 163 9.01 14.53 -0.64
CA ALA A 163 10.15 13.63 -0.59
C ALA A 163 9.78 12.37 0.21
N TYR A 164 10.21 11.22 -0.30
CA TYR A 164 9.95 9.91 0.26
C TYR A 164 11.27 9.15 0.43
N ASN A 165 11.67 8.90 1.67
CA ASN A 165 12.88 8.13 1.96
C ASN A 165 12.61 6.65 1.67
N LEU A 166 13.51 6.01 0.94
CA LEU A 166 13.39 4.63 0.53
C LEU A 166 14.24 3.74 1.45
N PRO A 167 13.62 2.79 2.19
CA PRO A 167 14.36 1.86 3.02
C PRO A 167 15.15 0.84 2.18
N VAL A 168 16.14 0.20 2.81
CA VAL A 168 16.84 -0.95 2.20
C VAL A 168 15.84 -2.06 1.91
N GLY A 169 15.93 -2.64 0.73
CA GLY A 169 14.97 -3.63 0.21
C GLY A 169 13.76 -3.02 -0.50
N ALA A 170 13.66 -1.70 -0.63
CA ALA A 170 12.60 -1.10 -1.43
C ALA A 170 12.83 -1.37 -2.93
N HIS A 171 11.82 -1.93 -3.59
CA HIS A 171 11.78 -2.11 -5.04
C HIS A 171 11.23 -0.84 -5.68
N LEU A 172 11.98 -0.27 -6.63
CA LEU A 172 11.54 0.92 -7.36
C LEU A 172 10.77 0.51 -8.61
N MET A 173 9.47 0.73 -8.58
CA MET A 173 8.58 0.64 -9.72
C MET A 173 8.18 2.07 -10.14
N VAL A 174 8.37 2.42 -11.42
CA VAL A 174 7.97 3.71 -12.01
C VAL A 174 7.22 3.47 -13.30
#